data_AF-A0A435G7L2-F1
#
_entry.id   AF-A0A435G7L2-F1
#
_cell.length_a   1.000
_cell.length_b   1.000
_cell.length_c   1.000
_cell.angle_alpha   90.00
_cell.angle_beta   90.00
_cell.angle_gamma   90.00
#
_symmetry.space_group_name_H-M   'P 1'
#
loop_
_entity.id
_entity.type
_entity.pdbx_description
1 polymer ?
#
loop_
_entity_poly.entity_id
_entity_poly.type
_entity_poly.pdbx_seq_one_letter_code
_entity_poly.pdbx_strand_id
1 'polypeptide(L)'
;MAADTPLWTPTQERIDAAPLTAFMKAAAAKVGEAFSSYAELHRWSIEHREAFWSLVWDFCGLVGDRGERGLIDGERMPGAAFFPDAKLNFAENLLQKTGGGPAIVFRGEDKVERRLSW
;
A
#
# COMPACT_ATOMS: atom_id res chain seq x y z
N MET A 1 37.01 9.21 10.89
CA MET A 1 35.88 8.44 10.37
C MET A 1 34.62 9.10 10.91
N ALA A 2 33.73 9.59 10.05
CA ALA A 2 32.47 10.16 10.51
C ALA A 2 31.68 9.04 11.21
N ALA A 3 31.16 9.33 12.40
CA ALA A 3 30.31 8.38 13.12
C ALA A 3 29.06 8.12 12.28
N ASP A 4 28.69 6.84 12.14
CA ASP A 4 27.52 6.35 11.40
C ASP A 4 26.21 6.61 12.18
N THR A 5 26.12 7.79 12.81
CA THR A 5 25.01 8.17 13.67
C THR A 5 23.89 8.73 12.80
N PRO A 6 22.69 8.13 12.83
CA PRO A 6 21.58 8.63 12.04
C PRO A 6 21.23 10.05 12.48
N LEU A 7 20.99 10.93 11.51
CA LEU A 7 20.54 12.32 11.77
C LEU A 7 19.20 12.35 12.50
N TRP A 8 18.39 11.30 12.35
CA TRP A 8 17.07 11.20 12.94
C TRP A 8 16.63 9.73 13.01
N THR A 9 15.92 9.38 14.09
CA THR A 9 15.29 8.06 14.28
C THR A 9 13.84 8.27 14.75
N PRO A 10 12.84 7.54 14.22
CA PRO A 10 11.48 7.62 14.71
C PRO A 10 11.36 7.17 16.17
N THR A 11 10.44 7.79 16.90
CA THR A 11 10.02 7.27 18.21
C THR A 11 9.23 5.98 18.04
N GLN A 12 9.23 5.13 19.07
CA GLN A 12 8.47 3.87 19.05
C GLN A 12 6.98 4.11 18.78
N GLU A 13 6.39 5.14 19.38
CA GLU A 13 4.99 5.52 19.14
C GLU A 13 4.69 5.80 17.66
N ARG A 14 5.61 6.47 16.94
CA ARG A 14 5.44 6.71 15.49
C ARG A 14 5.56 5.43 14.67
N ILE A 15 6.43 4.51 15.09
CA ILE A 15 6.55 3.19 14.46
C ILE A 15 5.25 2.42 14.68
N ASP A 16 4.75 2.36 15.91
CA ASP A 16 3.56 1.59 16.27
C ASP A 16 2.29 2.12 15.57
N ALA A 17 2.18 3.44 15.42
CA ALA A 17 1.05 4.11 14.75
C ALA A 17 1.15 4.11 13.21
N ALA A 18 2.27 3.66 12.63
CA ALA A 18 2.43 3.66 11.19
C ALA A 18 1.49 2.62 10.52
N PRO A 19 0.80 2.96 9.42
CA PRO A 19 0.01 1.99 8.64
C PRO A 19 0.84 0.78 8.19
N LEU A 20 2.14 0.98 7.94
CA LEU A 20 3.07 -0.08 7.59
C LEU A 20 3.23 -1.13 8.71
N THR A 21 3.22 -0.71 9.98
CA THR A 21 3.27 -1.63 11.13
C THR A 21 1.99 -2.44 11.24
N ALA A 22 0.83 -1.84 10.97
CA ALA A 22 -0.43 -2.56 10.87
C ALA A 22 -0.43 -3.56 9.70
N PHE A 23 0.09 -3.16 8.54
CA PHE A 23 0.25 -4.04 7.38
C PHE A 23 1.20 -5.21 7.68
N MET A 24 2.33 -4.95 8.35
CA MET A 24 3.29 -6.00 8.75
C MET A 24 2.65 -7.03 9.68
N LYS A 25 1.77 -6.61 10.61
CA LYS A 25 0.99 -7.52 11.45
C LYS A 25 -0.01 -8.35 10.63
N ALA A 26 -0.70 -7.74 9.66
CA ALA A 26 -1.60 -8.47 8.76
C ALA A 26 -0.84 -9.49 7.89
N ALA A 27 0.34 -9.12 7.40
CA ALA A 27 1.22 -10.01 6.66
C ALA A 27 1.70 -11.18 7.51
N ALA A 28 2.13 -10.91 8.74
CA ALA A 28 2.56 -11.93 9.68
C ALA A 28 1.44 -12.96 9.96
N ALA A 29 0.21 -12.48 10.16
CA ALA A 29 -0.96 -13.34 10.34
C ALA A 29 -1.26 -14.19 9.09
N LYS A 30 -1.03 -13.65 7.88
CA LYS A 30 -1.27 -14.37 6.62
C LYS A 30 -0.27 -15.50 6.39
N VAL A 31 1.00 -15.29 6.74
CA VAL A 31 2.08 -16.27 6.51
C VAL A 31 2.31 -17.22 7.69
N GLY A 32 1.76 -16.91 8.86
CA GLY A 32 1.96 -17.71 10.08
C GLY A 32 3.32 -17.48 10.75
N GLU A 33 4.05 -16.43 10.37
CA GLU A 33 5.38 -16.09 10.87
C GLU A 33 5.43 -14.61 11.25
N ALA A 34 6.16 -14.28 12.32
CA ALA A 34 6.35 -12.90 12.73
C ALA A 34 7.50 -12.24 11.94
N PHE A 35 7.27 -11.02 11.45
CA PHE A 35 8.35 -10.17 10.94
C PHE A 35 8.95 -9.37 12.10
N SER A 36 10.25 -9.52 12.32
CA SER A 36 11.01 -8.80 13.36
C SER A 36 11.51 -7.44 12.89
N SER A 37 11.50 -7.19 11.58
CA SER A 37 11.92 -5.91 11.00
C SER A 37 11.29 -5.63 9.63
N TYR A 38 11.34 -4.37 9.21
CA TYR A 38 10.98 -3.97 7.85
C TYR A 38 11.79 -4.72 6.78
N ALA A 39 13.06 -5.03 7.05
CA ALA A 39 13.93 -5.73 6.10
C ALA A 39 13.40 -7.15 5.81
N GLU A 40 12.83 -7.83 6.81
CA GLU A 40 12.22 -9.15 6.63
C GLU A 40 10.92 -9.08 5.83
N LEU A 41 10.05 -8.10 6.15
CA LEU A 41 8.84 -7.85 5.36
C LEU A 41 9.18 -7.54 3.90
N HIS A 42 10.20 -6.71 3.67
CA HIS A 42 10.66 -6.34 2.34
C HIS A 42 11.20 -7.55 1.57
N ARG A 43 12.06 -8.38 2.20
CA ARG A 43 12.55 -9.62 1.59
C ARG A 43 11.40 -10.52 1.19
N TRP A 44 10.45 -10.74 2.11
CA TRP A 44 9.24 -11.53 1.83
C TRP A 44 8.42 -10.95 0.66
N SER A 45 8.28 -9.62 0.57
CA SER A 45 7.54 -8.98 -0.53
C SER A 45 8.11 -9.27 -1.92
N ILE A 46 9.42 -9.53 -2.00
CA ILE A 46 10.14 -9.86 -3.24
C ILE A 46 10.09 -11.36 -3.51
N GLU A 47 10.28 -12.19 -2.48
CA GLU A 47 10.27 -13.65 -2.61
C GLU A 47 8.86 -14.21 -2.87
N HIS A 48 7.83 -13.54 -2.34
CA HIS A 48 6.43 -13.98 -2.41
C HIS A 48 5.51 -12.91 -3.02
N ARG A 49 5.90 -12.36 -4.18
CA ARG A 49 5.21 -11.23 -4.85
C ARG A 49 3.71 -11.41 -5.01
N GLU A 50 3.25 -12.58 -5.44
CA GLU A 50 1.82 -12.84 -5.63
C GLU A 50 1.03 -12.75 -4.30
N ALA A 51 1.57 -13.35 -3.24
CA ALA A 51 0.96 -13.31 -1.91
C ALA A 51 1.00 -11.89 -1.33
N PHE A 52 2.12 -11.19 -1.51
CA PHE A 52 2.28 -9.79 -1.09
C PHE A 52 1.22 -8.89 -1.75
N TRP A 53 1.11 -8.91 -3.08
CA TRP A 53 0.15 -8.04 -3.77
C TRP A 53 -1.30 -8.43 -3.49
N SER A 54 -1.60 -9.72 -3.30
CA SER A 54 -2.93 -10.17 -2.88
C SER A 54 -3.29 -9.61 -1.50
N LEU A 55 -2.33 -9.59 -0.57
CA LEU A 55 -2.53 -8.99 0.74
C LEU A 55 -2.67 -7.47 0.67
N VAL A 56 -1.93 -6.79 -0.20
CA VAL A 56 -2.11 -5.34 -0.44
C VAL A 56 -3.52 -5.03 -0.92
N TRP A 57 -4.07 -5.85 -1.84
CA TRP A 57 -5.44 -5.72 -2.29
C TRP A 57 -6.44 -5.78 -1.13
N ASP A 58 -6.32 -6.81 -0.27
CA ASP A 58 -7.21 -7.01 0.87
C ASP A 58 -7.04 -5.90 1.93
N PHE A 59 -5.80 -5.54 2.27
CA PHE A 59 -5.50 -4.58 3.32
C PHE A 59 -5.93 -3.16 2.96
N CYS A 60 -5.76 -2.77 1.70
CA CYS A 60 -6.20 -1.47 1.21
C CYS A 60 -7.71 -1.43 0.92
N GLY A 61 -8.41 -2.57 0.97
CA GLY A 61 -9.84 -2.66 0.72
C GLY A 61 -10.24 -2.34 -0.71
N LEU A 62 -9.45 -2.78 -1.70
CA LEU A 62 -9.73 -2.53 -3.11
C LEU A 62 -11.09 -3.12 -3.51
N VAL A 63 -11.91 -2.29 -4.15
CA VAL A 63 -13.22 -2.66 -4.68
C VAL A 63 -13.05 -3.18 -6.10
N GLY A 64 -13.53 -4.40 -6.32
CA GLY A 64 -13.48 -5.08 -7.61
C GLY A 64 -13.44 -6.59 -7.44
N ASP A 65 -13.38 -7.28 -8.56
CA ASP A 65 -13.09 -8.72 -8.62
C ASP A 65 -11.59 -8.89 -8.87
N ARG A 66 -10.87 -9.54 -7.95
CA ARG A 66 -9.44 -9.81 -8.09
C ARG A 66 -9.16 -10.96 -9.06
N GLY A 67 -10.14 -11.81 -9.32
CA GLY A 67 -9.97 -13.05 -10.05
C GLY A 67 -9.11 -14.08 -9.31
N GLU A 68 -8.78 -15.17 -10.01
CA GLU A 68 -8.11 -16.33 -9.41
C GLU A 68 -6.58 -16.21 -9.42
N ARG A 69 -6.01 -15.66 -10.49
CA ARG A 69 -4.55 -15.60 -10.70
C ARG A 69 -4.03 -14.25 -10.23
N GLY A 70 -3.05 -14.23 -9.32
CA GLY A 70 -2.48 -12.99 -8.81
C GLY A 70 -1.25 -12.51 -9.60
N LEU A 71 -0.45 -13.42 -10.14
CA LEU A 71 0.72 -13.08 -10.95
C LEU A 71 1.01 -14.18 -11.99
N ILE A 72 1.18 -13.78 -13.26
CA ILE A 72 1.67 -14.65 -14.34
C ILE A 72 2.97 -14.08 -14.86
N ASP A 73 3.89 -14.96 -15.25
CA ASP A 73 5.14 -14.59 -15.91
C ASP A 73 5.98 -13.59 -15.09
N GLY A 74 5.96 -13.71 -13.76
CA GLY A 74 6.54 -12.73 -12.83
C GLY A 74 8.03 -12.44 -13.05
N GLU A 75 8.80 -13.37 -13.61
CA GLU A 75 10.23 -13.19 -13.90
C GLU A 75 10.50 -12.47 -15.24
N ARG A 76 9.47 -12.25 -16.07
CA ARG A 76 9.64 -11.65 -17.41
C ARG A 76 9.64 -10.12 -17.36
N MET A 77 10.63 -9.54 -18.03
CA MET A 77 10.70 -8.08 -18.28
C MET A 77 11.02 -7.81 -19.77
N PRO A 78 10.06 -7.30 -20.57
CA PRO A 78 8.63 -7.12 -20.28
C PRO A 78 7.84 -8.45 -20.34
N GLY A 79 6.65 -8.47 -19.74
CA GLY A 79 5.69 -9.59 -19.89
C GLY A 79 5.00 -10.07 -18.61
N ALA A 80 5.50 -9.69 -17.43
CA ALA A 80 4.81 -10.00 -16.17
C ALA A 80 3.41 -9.36 -16.13
N ALA A 81 2.41 -10.15 -15.71
CA ALA A 81 1.02 -9.72 -15.60
C ALA A 81 0.51 -9.92 -14.17
N PHE A 82 0.25 -8.82 -13.47
CA PHE A 82 -0.39 -8.84 -12.15
C PHE A 82 -1.90 -8.83 -12.30
N PHE A 83 -2.58 -9.71 -11.56
CA PHE A 83 -4.04 -9.85 -11.56
C PHE A 83 -4.69 -9.88 -12.96
N PRO A 84 -4.27 -10.80 -13.86
CA PRO A 84 -4.74 -10.83 -15.25
C PRO A 84 -6.25 -11.06 -15.41
N ASP A 85 -6.90 -11.60 -14.39
CA ASP A 85 -8.35 -11.84 -14.37
C ASP A 85 -9.13 -10.72 -13.68
N ALA A 86 -8.44 -9.74 -13.07
CA ALA A 86 -9.09 -8.74 -12.26
C ALA A 86 -9.95 -7.79 -13.10
N LYS A 87 -11.11 -7.47 -12.53
CA LYS A 87 -12.02 -6.43 -13.01
C LYS A 87 -12.23 -5.43 -11.90
N LEU A 88 -11.72 -4.23 -12.10
CA LEU A 88 -11.87 -3.12 -11.17
C LEU A 88 -12.10 -1.82 -11.93
N ASN A 89 -12.66 -0.83 -11.25
CA ASN A 89 -12.72 0.52 -11.75
C ASN A 89 -11.87 1.45 -10.89
N PHE A 90 -10.95 2.18 -11.54
CA PHE A 90 -10.03 3.07 -10.84
C PHE A 90 -10.77 4.25 -10.16
N ALA A 91 -11.73 4.86 -10.86
CA ALA A 91 -12.50 5.97 -10.32
C ALA A 91 -13.41 5.54 -9.15
N GLU A 92 -13.99 4.34 -9.21
CA GLU A 92 -14.75 3.75 -8.10
C GLU A 92 -13.90 3.63 -6.83
N ASN A 93 -12.68 3.11 -6.96
CA ASN A 93 -11.76 2.97 -5.83
C ASN A 93 -11.31 4.32 -5.28
N LEU A 94 -11.12 5.33 -6.14
CA LEU A 94 -10.70 6.66 -5.71
C LEU A 94 -11.85 7.50 -5.13
N LEU A 95 -13.09 7.32 -5.59
CA LEU A 95 -14.26 8.14 -5.25
C LEU A 95 -15.27 7.39 -4.38
N GLN A 96 -14.82 6.41 -3.59
CA GLN A 96 -15.69 5.59 -2.74
C GLN A 96 -16.29 6.37 -1.57
N LYS A 97 -15.60 7.40 -1.08
CA LYS A 97 -16.07 8.22 0.04
C LYS A 97 -17.20 9.13 -0.44
N THR A 98 -18.09 9.49 0.49
CA THR A 98 -19.17 10.46 0.27
C THR A 98 -19.22 11.45 1.41
N GLY A 99 -19.78 12.64 1.17
CA GLY A 99 -20.17 13.58 2.22
C GLY A 99 -19.34 14.87 2.25
N GLY A 100 -19.69 15.78 3.16
CA GLY A 100 -19.22 17.17 3.13
C GLY A 100 -17.73 17.42 3.46
N GLY A 101 -16.95 16.38 3.76
CA GLY A 101 -15.50 16.51 3.98
C GLY A 101 -14.75 16.81 2.68
N PRO A 102 -13.59 17.48 2.71
CA PRO A 102 -12.86 17.83 1.49
C PRO A 102 -12.22 16.60 0.82
N ALA A 103 -12.52 16.39 -0.46
CA ALA A 103 -11.83 15.47 -1.36
C ALA A 103 -10.64 16.14 -2.05
N ILE A 104 -10.84 17.39 -2.50
CA ILE A 104 -9.79 18.19 -3.16
C ILE A 104 -9.67 19.53 -2.44
N VAL A 105 -8.45 19.88 -2.04
CA VAL A 105 -8.08 21.21 -1.55
C VAL A 105 -7.25 21.90 -2.63
N PHE A 106 -7.90 22.77 -3.41
CA PHE A 106 -7.26 23.52 -4.49
C PHE A 106 -6.67 24.83 -3.97
N ARG A 107 -5.49 25.18 -4.49
CA ARG A 107 -4.76 26.42 -4.22
C ARG A 107 -4.23 26.99 -5.53
N GLY A 108 -4.74 28.16 -5.92
CA GLY A 108 -4.22 28.96 -7.03
C GLY A 108 -3.08 29.88 -6.57
N GLU A 109 -2.24 30.30 -7.52
CA GLU A 109 -1.13 31.23 -7.29
C GLU A 109 -1.62 32.64 -6.86
N ASP A 110 -2.84 32.99 -7.22
CA ASP A 110 -3.53 34.25 -6.95
C ASP A 110 -4.33 34.25 -5.63
N LYS A 111 -4.02 33.34 -4.71
CA LYS A 111 -4.74 33.11 -3.44
C LYS A 111 -6.16 32.56 -3.60
N VAL A 112 -6.57 32.11 -4.80
CA VAL A 112 -7.83 31.38 -4.94
C VAL A 112 -7.76 30.06 -4.17
N GLU A 113 -8.69 29.86 -3.26
CA GLU A 113 -8.83 28.65 -2.46
C GLU A 113 -10.20 28.04 -2.72
N ARG A 114 -10.22 26.76 -3.14
CA ARG A 114 -11.47 26.00 -3.31
C ARG A 114 -11.34 24.66 -2.61
N ARG A 115 -12.44 24.21 -2.01
CA ARG A 115 -12.58 22.84 -1.49
C ARG A 115 -13.73 22.17 -2.22
N LEU A 116 -13.47 20.99 -2.76
CA LEU A 116 -14.49 20.12 -3.35
C LEU A 116 -14.72 18.97 -2.39
N SER A 117 -15.98 18.68 -2.06
CA SER A 117 -16.33 17.59 -1.16
C SER A 117 -16.25 16.23 -1.85
N TRP A 118 -16.33 15.16 -1.06
CA TRP A 118 -16.51 13.79 -1.56
C TRP A 118 -17.92 13.55 -2.10
#